data_AF-W4RUG4-F1
#
_entry.id   AF-W4RUG4-F1
#
_cell.length_a   1.000
_cell.length_b   1.000
_cell.length_c   1.000
_cell.angle_alpha   90.00
_cell.angle_beta   90.00
_cell.angle_gamma   90.00
#
_symmetry.space_group_name_H-M   'P 1'
#
loop_
_entity.id
_entity.type
_entity.pdbx_description
1 polymer ?
#
loop_
_entity_poly.entity_id
_entity_poly.type
_entity_poly.pdbx_seq_one_letter_code
_entity_poly.pdbx_strand_id
1 'polypeptide(L)'
;MAMAADEVSKSLFMGTHPKNGEIGGVLVFYNPATKNKLIRRNIVPEQSVVSLASSGGYTYGGTTIFSNGKNESRKTAVFFRLRSNSPNGKIE
;
A
#
# COMPACT_ATOMS: atom_id res chain seq x y z
N MET A 1 2.42 -6.33 -8.36
CA MET A 1 1.18 -6.18 -7.56
C MET A 1 1.40 -6.99 -6.30
N ALA A 2 1.01 -6.47 -5.13
CA ALA A 2 1.16 -7.15 -3.84
C ALA A 2 -0.22 -7.36 -3.22
N MET A 3 -0.41 -8.47 -2.49
CA MET A 3 -1.66 -8.74 -1.79
C MET A 3 -1.36 -9.41 -0.44
N ALA A 4 -2.05 -8.98 0.61
CA ALA A 4 -1.99 -9.58 1.93
C ALA A 4 -3.40 -9.64 2.53
N ALA A 5 -3.71 -10.73 3.22
CA ALA A 5 -4.92 -10.84 4.02
C ALA A 5 -4.57 -10.63 5.49
N ASP A 6 -5.34 -9.81 6.18
CA ASP A 6 -5.21 -9.59 7.61
C ASP A 6 -6.33 -10.32 8.34
N GLU A 7 -5.95 -11.26 9.22
CA GLU A 7 -6.88 -12.10 9.96
C GLU A 7 -7.65 -11.33 11.04
N VAL A 8 -7.06 -10.25 11.58
CA VAL A 8 -7.63 -9.45 12.66
C VAL A 8 -8.77 -8.56 12.16
N SER A 9 -8.56 -7.85 11.06
CA SER A 9 -9.53 -6.97 10.41
C SER A 9 -10.39 -7.68 9.37
N LYS A 10 -10.12 -8.96 9.11
CA LYS A 10 -10.75 -9.77 8.04
C LYS A 10 -10.78 -9.04 6.70
N SER A 11 -9.72 -8.31 6.40
CA SER A 11 -9.63 -7.43 5.24
C SER A 11 -8.43 -7.79 4.37
N LEU A 12 -8.59 -7.60 3.07
CA LEU A 12 -7.58 -7.78 2.03
C LEU A 12 -6.92 -6.43 1.73
N PHE A 13 -5.60 -6.42 1.76
CA PHE A 13 -4.76 -5.29 1.43
C PHE A 13 -4.14 -5.58 0.06
N MET A 14 -4.23 -4.63 -0.87
CA MET A 14 -3.71 -4.79 -2.22
C MET A 14 -2.90 -3.58 -2.63
N GLY A 15 -1.66 -3.80 -3.05
CA GLY A 15 -0.72 -2.80 -3.54
C GLY A 15 -0.59 -2.90 -5.05
N THR A 16 -0.82 -1.79 -5.75
CA THR A 16 -0.65 -1.72 -7.21
C THR A 16 0.47 -0.77 -7.59
N HIS A 17 1.07 -1.06 -8.75
CA HIS A 17 1.91 -0.11 -9.48
C HIS A 17 1.00 0.69 -10.43
N PRO A 18 1.25 1.99 -10.62
CA PRO A 18 0.54 2.79 -11.60
C PRO A 18 0.84 2.27 -13.01
N LYS A 19 -0.14 2.40 -13.91
CA LYS A 19 0.04 2.11 -15.33
C LYS A 19 0.86 3.25 -15.96
N ASN A 20 1.63 2.95 -17.01
CA ASN A 20 2.48 3.90 -17.75
C ASN A 20 1.84 5.30 -17.87
N GLY A 21 2.49 6.30 -17.27
CA GLY A 21 2.04 7.71 -17.29
C GLY A 21 1.57 8.26 -15.94
N GLU A 22 1.24 7.42 -14.96
CA GLU A 22 0.91 7.84 -13.59
C GLU A 22 2.11 7.62 -12.63
N ILE A 23 2.28 8.52 -11.64
CA ILE A 23 3.32 8.42 -10.60
C ILE A 23 2.63 8.13 -9.26
N GLY A 24 3.11 7.11 -8.53
CA GLY A 24 2.59 6.70 -7.22
C GLY A 24 1.67 5.49 -7.27
N GLY A 25 1.92 4.53 -6.39
CA GLY A 25 1.10 3.32 -6.23
C GLY A 25 -0.20 3.57 -5.49
N VAL A 26 -1.06 2.56 -5.50
CA VAL A 26 -2.32 2.53 -4.75
C VAL A 26 -2.27 1.44 -3.71
N LEU A 27 -2.75 1.74 -2.51
CA LEU A 27 -3.07 0.77 -1.47
C LEU A 27 -4.58 0.67 -1.32
N VAL A 28 -5.13 -0.51 -1.59
CA VAL A 28 -6.56 -0.81 -1.47
C VAL A 28 -6.78 -1.68 -0.24
N PHE A 29 -7.81 -1.36 0.52
CA PHE A 29 -8.32 -2.16 1.63
C PHE A 29 -9.69 -2.64 1.23
N TYR A 30 -9.93 -3.94 1.33
CA TYR A 30 -11.17 -4.56 0.93
C TYR A 30 -11.66 -5.51 2.00
N ASN A 31 -12.85 -5.27 2.53
CA ASN A 31 -13.48 -6.18 3.49
C ASN A 31 -14.53 -7.02 2.73
N PRO A 32 -14.29 -8.32 2.49
CA PRO A 32 -15.20 -9.18 1.73
C PRO A 32 -16.55 -9.41 2.44
N ALA A 33 -16.58 -9.37 3.77
CA ALA A 33 -17.82 -9.60 4.54
C ALA A 33 -18.81 -8.44 4.37
N THR A 34 -18.32 -7.20 4.38
CA THR A 34 -19.15 -5.99 4.25
C THR A 34 -19.17 -5.42 2.83
N LYS A 35 -18.34 -5.96 1.93
CA LYS A 35 -18.06 -5.44 0.58
C LYS A 35 -17.51 -4.00 0.56
N ASN A 36 -17.06 -3.49 1.70
CA ASN A 36 -16.45 -2.16 1.78
C ASN A 36 -15.07 -2.16 1.13
N LYS A 37 -14.79 -1.12 0.35
CA LYS A 37 -13.47 -0.87 -0.24
C LYS A 37 -13.01 0.55 0.10
N LEU A 38 -11.76 0.68 0.51
CA LEU A 38 -11.09 1.95 0.72
C LEU A 38 -9.87 1.99 -0.19
N ILE A 39 -9.71 3.09 -0.92
CA ILE A 39 -8.64 3.25 -1.91
C ILE A 39 -7.78 4.44 -1.46
N ARG A 40 -6.51 4.19 -1.15
CA ARG A 40 -5.54 5.21 -0.80
C ARG A 40 -4.48 5.29 -1.88
N ARG A 41 -4.44 6.41 -2.60
CA ARG A 41 -3.39 6.70 -3.57
C ARG A 41 -2.22 7.41 -2.89
N ASN A 42 -1.03 7.27 -3.45
CA ASN A 42 0.14 8.05 -3.08
C ASN A 42 0.49 7.95 -1.58
N ILE A 43 0.32 6.75 -0.99
CA ILE A 43 0.58 6.51 0.44
C ILE A 43 2.03 6.83 0.83
N VAL A 44 2.95 6.49 -0.06
CA VAL A 44 4.32 7.01 -0.08
C VAL A 44 4.45 7.81 -1.37
N PRO A 45 4.78 9.12 -1.30
CA PRO A 45 4.87 9.98 -2.48
C PRO A 45 5.76 9.39 -3.55
N GLU A 46 5.22 9.27 -4.77
CA GLU A 46 5.93 8.85 -5.97
C GLU A 46 6.46 7.40 -5.97
N GLN A 47 6.02 6.57 -5.02
CA GLN A 47 6.47 5.19 -4.91
C GLN A 47 5.34 4.19 -5.09
N SER A 48 5.67 3.04 -5.66
CA SER A 48 4.74 1.93 -5.85
C SER A 48 4.81 0.95 -4.68
N VAL A 49 3.68 0.39 -4.26
CA VAL A 49 3.65 -0.65 -3.22
C VAL A 49 3.82 -2.02 -3.87
N VAL A 50 4.92 -2.70 -3.56
CA VAL A 50 5.32 -3.96 -4.23
C VAL A 50 5.40 -5.16 -3.31
N SER A 51 5.37 -4.96 -2.00
CA SER A 51 5.24 -6.03 -1.01
C SER A 51 4.25 -5.61 0.06
N LEU A 52 3.47 -6.57 0.54
CA LEU A 52 2.52 -6.41 1.63
C LEU A 52 2.56 -7.67 2.50
N ALA A 53 2.52 -7.50 3.82
CA ALA A 53 2.37 -8.58 4.77
C ALA A 53 1.54 -8.09 5.96
N SER A 54 0.66 -8.93 6.50
CA SER A 54 -0.17 -8.58 7.65
C SER A 54 0.18 -9.50 8.82
N SER A 55 0.41 -8.91 9.99
CA SER A 55 0.71 -9.65 11.22
C SER A 55 0.39 -8.80 12.45
N GLY A 56 -0.19 -9.42 13.49
CA GLY A 56 -0.40 -8.77 14.78
C GLY A 56 -1.31 -7.54 14.75
N GLY A 57 -2.25 -7.45 13.82
CA GLY A 57 -3.13 -6.29 13.66
C GLY A 57 -2.47 -5.07 12.98
N TYR A 58 -1.30 -5.29 12.38
CA TYR A 58 -0.62 -4.34 11.51
C TYR A 58 -0.44 -4.93 10.11
N THR A 59 -0.51 -4.07 9.10
CA THR A 59 -0.10 -4.38 7.74
C THR A 59 1.14 -3.59 7.39
N TYR A 60 2.15 -4.32 6.96
CA TYR A 60 3.45 -3.84 6.53
C TYR A 60 3.48 -3.75 5.02
N GLY A 61 4.06 -2.69 4.49
CA GLY A 61 4.22 -2.50 3.06
C GLY A 61 5.63 -2.04 2.72
N GLY A 62 6.20 -2.64 1.67
CA GLY A 62 7.46 -2.20 1.08
C GLY A 62 7.18 -1.52 -0.26
N THR A 63 7.79 -0.35 -0.46
CA THR A 63 7.65 0.42 -1.69
C THR A 63 8.86 0.29 -2.61
N THR A 64 8.68 0.67 -3.87
CA THR A 64 9.75 0.77 -4.87
C THR A 64 9.71 2.12 -5.56
N ILE A 65 10.90 2.61 -5.90
CA ILE A 65 11.13 3.80 -6.73
C ILE A 65 11.14 3.52 -8.22
N PHE A 66 11.10 2.24 -8.63
CA PHE A 66 11.06 1.88 -10.04
C PHE A 66 9.67 2.18 -10.62
N SER A 67 9.41 3.47 -10.86
CA SER A 67 8.34 3.99 -11.70
C SER A 67 8.98 4.72 -12.88
N ASN A 68 8.41 4.54 -14.06
CA ASN A 68 9.08 4.58 -15.35
C ASN A 68 9.49 5.98 -15.87
N GLY A 69 10.38 6.70 -15.19
CA GLY A 69 11.11 7.81 -15.83
C GLY A 69 11.54 8.95 -14.91
N LYS A 70 12.84 9.26 -14.97
CA LYS A 70 13.48 10.57 -14.81
C LYS A 70 12.92 11.46 -13.69
N ASN A 71 13.37 11.26 -12.45
CA ASN A 71 13.64 12.36 -11.53
C ASN A 71 14.52 11.87 -10.37
N GLU A 72 15.73 12.42 -10.28
CA GLU A 72 16.71 12.17 -9.21
C GLU A 72 16.33 12.86 -7.89
N SER A 73 15.04 12.95 -7.56
CA SER A 73 14.58 13.47 -6.26
C SER A 73 14.55 12.34 -5.24
N ARG A 74 15.73 11.79 -4.96
CA ARG A 74 16.16 11.09 -3.74
C ARG A 74 15.03 10.61 -2.82
N LYS A 75 14.56 9.36 -2.95
CA LYS A 75 13.88 8.65 -1.84
C LYS A 75 14.18 7.17 -1.92
N THR A 76 14.94 6.64 -0.97
CA THR A 76 15.07 5.19 -0.78
C THR A 76 13.69 4.53 -0.72
N ALA A 77 13.60 3.27 -1.16
CA ALA A 77 12.43 2.44 -0.89
C ALA A 77 12.06 2.51 0.60
N VAL A 78 10.77 2.73 0.88
CA VAL A 78 10.28 2.88 2.25
C VAL A 78 9.62 1.59 2.68
N PHE A 79 9.97 1.17 3.89
CA PHE A 79 9.19 0.20 4.63
C PHE A 79 8.26 0.97 5.58
N PHE A 80 6.96 0.73 5.47
CA PHE A 80 5.97 1.38 6.33
C PHE A 80 5.07 0.33 6.98
N ARG A 81 4.45 0.69 8.08
CA ARG A 81 3.35 -0.08 8.68
C ARG A 81 2.09 0.75 8.82
N LEU A 82 0.96 0.06 8.88
CA LEU A 82 -0.35 0.64 9.11
C LEU A 82 -1.14 -0.25 10.04
N ARG A 83 -1.90 0.35 10.95
CA ARG A 83 -2.82 -0.39 11.82
C ARG A 83 -4.00 -0.93 11.01
N SER A 84 -4.25 -2.25 11.07
CA SER A 84 -5.31 -2.91 10.30
C SER A 84 -6.71 -2.44 10.70
N ASN A 85 -6.92 -2.02 11.95
CA ASN A 85 -8.17 -1.42 12.43
C ASN A 85 -8.35 0.07 12.07
N SER A 86 -7.36 0.70 11.44
CA SER A 86 -7.42 2.11 11.02
C SER A 86 -6.78 2.26 9.64
N PRO A 87 -7.43 1.73 8.60
CA PRO A 87 -6.86 1.72 7.24
C PRO A 87 -6.72 3.13 6.63
N ASN A 88 -7.43 4.13 7.15
CA ASN A 88 -7.26 5.56 6.83
C ASN A 88 -6.24 6.29 7.73
N GLY A 89 -5.62 5.58 8.67
CA GLY A 89 -4.67 6.15 9.62
C GLY A 89 -3.37 6.62 8.96
N LYS A 90 -2.59 7.35 9.74
CA LYS A 90 -1.21 7.70 9.37
C LYS A 90 -0.39 6.41 9.25
N ILE A 91 0.44 6.32 8.22
CA ILE A 91 1.47 5.28 8.15
C ILE A 91 2.58 5.61 9.16
N GLU A 92 3.11 4.58 9.79
CA GLU A 92 4.25 4.66 10.73
C GLU A 92 5.52 4.09 10.10
#